data_AF-A0A094CUS9-F1
#
_entry.id   AF-A0A094CUS9-F1
#
_cell.length_a   1.000
_cell.length_b   1.000
_cell.length_c   1.000
_cell.angle_alpha   90.00
_cell.angle_beta   90.00
_cell.angle_gamma   90.00
#
_symmetry.space_group_name_H-M   'P 1'
#
loop_
_entity.id
_entity.type
_entity.pdbx_description
1 polymer ?
#
loop_
_entity_poly.entity_id
_entity_poly.type
_entity_poly.pdbx_seq_one_letter_code
_entity_poly.pdbx_strand_id
1 'polypeptide(L)'
;MSLPKSTDAWVTKGTTGLDNLVFESGRPLPAVEDHDVLVKFHGASLNYRDISILTGSYPFPRKDDIVAASDGAGEVVAVGSKVSSFKKGDKVVTLFNQGHQSGSITIASAGTGIGGALDGTLRNYGVFPEHGLVTMPSNLNYLEGATLVVAGLTAWNALYGLTPVKAGDYVLTQGTGGVSLFAVQFAKAAGAKVIATTSSAAKEEILKKLGADHVINYKETPNWGEKAKELTPGGVGVKHVIEVGGPGTMAQSLKAIQFDGIISIIGFVAAATKEQPQFLDTLVNVCTVRGLLVGSKDMFEDMNKAIVANNIKPYIDSKVFSFKEAREAIQYMADGKHVGKYLVAPLACSSPRNTSPRSSTTRPARPSLSFLPALLAAFPRLQALPDELEVWGTFLDRYLTALIANAISNFGTPPSPSRRRPGQVSAQNGSETLIRNPQPLGIPFHDNQGTLLSSMALPIVLVGYGPLAPLLSSRENDDHHSFLQFSGQFHVDTNTCDRKYSVRCQEFSSFVLCAGGIPRLAA
;
A
#
# COMPACT_ATOMS: atom_id res chain seq x y z
N MET A 1 -30.76 13.86 -19.41
CA MET A 1 -29.60 14.28 -20.23
C MET A 1 -29.09 13.04 -20.95
N SER A 2 -28.77 13.15 -22.23
CA SER A 2 -28.08 12.08 -22.97
C SER A 2 -26.70 11.83 -22.39
N LEU A 3 -26.23 10.58 -22.44
CA LEU A 3 -24.87 10.24 -22.04
C LEU A 3 -23.85 10.83 -23.03
N PRO A 4 -22.67 11.27 -22.56
CA PRO A 4 -21.60 11.70 -23.45
C PRO A 4 -21.17 10.55 -24.35
N LYS A 5 -20.94 10.84 -25.63
CA LYS A 5 -20.44 9.88 -26.62
C LYS A 5 -18.95 10.02 -26.91
N SER A 6 -18.34 11.08 -26.38
CA SER A 6 -16.92 11.38 -26.56
C SER A 6 -16.35 12.07 -25.31
N THR A 7 -15.03 12.08 -25.21
CA THR A 7 -14.28 12.72 -24.14
C THR A 7 -13.09 13.48 -24.70
N ASP A 8 -12.75 14.60 -24.06
CA ASP A 8 -11.40 15.15 -24.21
C ASP A 8 -10.43 14.32 -23.38
N ALA A 9 -9.22 14.13 -23.88
CA ALA A 9 -8.20 13.29 -23.26
C ALA A 9 -6.78 13.76 -23.60
N TRP A 10 -5.82 13.40 -22.75
CA TRP A 10 -4.41 13.40 -23.10
C TRP A 10 -3.94 11.99 -23.38
N VAL A 11 -3.28 11.81 -24.50
CA VAL A 11 -2.96 10.50 -25.06
C VAL A 11 -1.45 10.39 -25.25
N THR A 12 -0.90 9.26 -24.86
CA THR A 12 0.48 8.88 -25.14
C THR A 12 0.54 8.27 -26.54
N LYS A 13 1.17 8.96 -27.49
CA LYS A 13 1.32 8.54 -28.89
C LYS A 13 2.66 7.88 -29.21
N GLY A 14 3.57 7.86 -28.25
CA GLY A 14 4.95 7.44 -28.44
C GLY A 14 5.77 7.63 -27.17
N THR A 15 7.08 7.43 -27.29
CA THR A 15 7.91 7.04 -26.14
C THR A 15 9.30 7.66 -26.14
N THR A 16 9.48 8.71 -26.93
CA THR A 16 10.74 9.40 -27.17
C THR A 16 10.86 10.71 -26.38
N GLY A 17 9.91 11.01 -25.49
CA GLY A 17 9.86 12.24 -24.72
C GLY A 17 8.44 12.77 -24.49
N LEU A 18 8.34 13.88 -23.77
CA LEU A 18 7.08 14.51 -23.35
C LEU A 18 6.23 15.01 -24.53
N ASP A 19 6.83 15.25 -25.70
CA ASP A 19 6.10 15.65 -26.90
C ASP A 19 5.09 14.61 -27.37
N ASN A 20 5.27 13.36 -26.95
CA ASN A 20 4.34 12.27 -27.22
C ASN A 20 3.06 12.33 -26.36
N LEU A 21 2.96 13.25 -25.40
CA LEU A 21 1.71 13.53 -24.70
C LEU A 21 0.92 14.56 -25.51
N VAL A 22 -0.15 14.09 -26.17
CA VAL A 22 -0.95 14.87 -27.12
C VAL A 22 -2.36 15.06 -26.58
N PHE A 23 -2.86 16.29 -26.61
CA PHE A 23 -4.25 16.59 -26.28
C PHE A 23 -5.14 16.24 -27.47
N GLU A 24 -6.19 15.47 -27.23
CA GLU A 24 -7.22 15.13 -28.21
C GLU A 24 -8.59 15.58 -27.70
N SER A 25 -9.33 16.29 -28.55
CA SER A 25 -10.73 16.62 -28.26
C SER A 25 -11.67 15.61 -28.91
N GLY A 26 -12.76 15.30 -28.21
CA GLY A 26 -13.85 14.50 -28.75
C GLY A 26 -13.48 13.04 -29.11
N ARG A 27 -12.51 12.44 -28.42
CA ARG A 27 -12.18 11.02 -28.57
C ARG A 27 -13.41 10.16 -28.26
N PRO A 28 -13.78 9.18 -29.11
CA PRO A 28 -14.96 8.35 -28.88
C PRO A 28 -14.92 7.63 -27.53
N LEU A 29 -16.05 7.58 -26.82
CA LEU A 29 -16.21 6.73 -25.64
C LEU A 29 -16.75 5.36 -26.07
N PRO A 30 -16.30 4.27 -25.44
CA PRO A 30 -16.99 2.99 -25.53
C PRO A 30 -18.45 3.13 -25.09
N ALA A 31 -19.32 2.27 -25.62
CA ALA A 31 -20.66 2.13 -25.09
C ALA A 31 -20.60 1.59 -23.65
N VAL A 32 -21.59 1.95 -22.83
CA VAL A 32 -21.71 1.41 -21.47
C VAL A 32 -22.40 0.05 -21.58
N GLU A 33 -21.64 -1.03 -21.44
CA GLU A 33 -22.16 -2.39 -21.46
C GLU A 33 -22.80 -2.77 -20.11
N ASP A 34 -23.35 -3.98 -20.02
CA ASP A 34 -24.12 -4.46 -18.86
C ASP A 34 -23.42 -4.33 -17.50
N HIS A 35 -22.09 -4.51 -17.45
CA HIS A 35 -21.29 -4.48 -16.22
C HIS A 35 -20.39 -3.24 -16.12
N ASP A 36 -20.59 -2.26 -17.01
CA ASP A 36 -19.76 -1.08 -17.08
C ASP A 36 -20.33 0.09 -16.30
N VAL A 37 -19.43 0.97 -15.88
CA VAL A 37 -19.70 2.19 -15.15
C VAL A 37 -19.08 3.35 -15.91
N LEU A 38 -19.90 4.33 -16.26
CA LEU A 38 -19.42 5.58 -16.84
C LEU A 38 -19.09 6.56 -15.72
N VAL A 39 -17.83 6.97 -15.66
CA VAL A 39 -17.29 7.88 -14.65
C VAL A 39 -16.97 9.22 -15.28
N LYS A 40 -17.37 10.30 -14.61
CA LYS A 40 -16.91 11.67 -14.88
C LYS A 40 -15.77 12.01 -13.93
N PHE A 41 -14.59 12.28 -14.47
CA PHE A 41 -13.41 12.57 -13.65
C PHE A 41 -13.40 14.01 -13.16
N HIS A 42 -13.01 14.18 -11.90
CA HIS A 42 -12.86 15.46 -11.22
C HIS A 42 -11.44 15.71 -10.74
N GLY A 43 -10.61 14.66 -10.64
CA GLY A 43 -9.19 14.77 -10.37
C GLY A 43 -8.44 13.61 -10.99
N ALA A 44 -7.29 13.90 -11.58
CA ALA A 44 -6.28 12.92 -11.93
C ALA A 44 -4.96 13.28 -11.22
N SER A 45 -4.21 12.28 -10.81
CA SER A 45 -2.86 12.48 -10.29
C SER A 45 -1.83 11.89 -11.22
N LEU A 46 -0.62 12.43 -11.18
CA LEU A 46 0.50 11.97 -11.98
C LEU A 46 1.50 11.23 -11.09
N ASN A 47 2.23 10.32 -11.69
CA ASN A 47 3.20 9.44 -11.07
C ASN A 47 4.48 9.42 -11.91
N TYR A 48 5.61 9.10 -11.29
CA TYR A 48 6.90 9.00 -12.00
C TYR A 48 6.83 8.03 -13.20
N ARG A 49 6.02 6.97 -13.11
CA ARG A 49 5.76 6.04 -14.22
C ARG A 49 5.27 6.73 -15.49
N ASP A 50 4.53 7.84 -15.38
CA ASP A 50 3.97 8.54 -16.53
C ASP A 50 5.09 9.21 -17.34
N ILE A 51 6.16 9.68 -16.68
CA ILE A 51 7.41 10.07 -17.33
C ILE A 51 8.09 8.85 -17.94
N SER A 52 8.25 7.77 -17.17
CA SER A 52 8.93 6.55 -17.67
C SER A 52 8.28 5.98 -18.92
N ILE A 53 6.95 6.06 -19.05
CA ILE A 53 6.22 5.66 -20.25
C ILE A 53 6.57 6.58 -21.42
N LEU A 54 6.49 7.90 -21.21
CA LEU A 54 6.80 8.90 -22.23
C LEU A 54 8.26 8.85 -22.69
N THR A 55 9.19 8.39 -21.84
CA THR A 55 10.62 8.27 -22.16
C THR A 55 11.05 6.85 -22.52
N GLY A 56 10.14 5.89 -22.59
CA GLY A 56 10.45 4.52 -23.02
C GLY A 56 11.18 3.65 -22.00
N SER A 57 11.30 4.09 -20.74
CA SER A 57 11.99 3.36 -19.66
C SER A 57 11.05 2.57 -18.74
N TYR A 58 9.74 2.56 -19.01
CA TYR A 58 8.78 1.81 -18.21
C TYR A 58 8.88 0.29 -18.48
N PRO A 59 9.10 -0.55 -17.45
CA PRO A 59 9.42 -1.97 -17.63
C PRO A 59 8.20 -2.89 -17.75
N PHE A 60 6.98 -2.35 -17.65
CA PHE A 60 5.74 -3.13 -17.65
C PHE A 60 4.97 -2.96 -18.97
N PRO A 61 3.97 -3.84 -19.26
CA PRO A 61 3.20 -3.77 -20.49
C PRO A 61 2.62 -2.39 -20.76
N ARG A 62 2.76 -1.95 -22.00
CA ARG A 62 2.20 -0.69 -22.51
C ARG A 62 1.78 -0.82 -23.97
N LYS A 63 0.94 0.10 -24.42
CA LYS A 63 0.59 0.31 -25.82
C LYS A 63 0.73 1.78 -26.16
N ASP A 64 0.93 2.07 -27.44
CA ASP A 64 0.78 3.41 -27.96
C ASP A 64 -0.71 3.74 -28.15
N ASP A 65 -1.01 5.03 -28.32
CA ASP A 65 -2.36 5.56 -28.47
C ASP A 65 -3.29 5.27 -27.28
N ILE A 66 -2.74 5.38 -26.07
CA ILE A 66 -3.42 5.15 -24.80
C ILE A 66 -3.65 6.47 -24.07
N VAL A 67 -4.84 6.66 -23.50
CA VAL A 67 -5.09 7.78 -22.58
C VAL A 67 -4.13 7.69 -21.39
N ALA A 68 -3.41 8.76 -21.10
CA ALA A 68 -2.37 8.79 -20.08
C ALA A 68 -2.92 8.81 -18.63
N ALA A 69 -2.00 8.66 -17.68
CA ALA A 69 -2.21 8.60 -16.23
C ALA A 69 -3.09 7.43 -15.74
N SER A 70 -2.88 7.00 -14.51
CA SER A 70 -3.60 5.86 -13.91
C SER A 70 -4.46 6.24 -12.70
N ASP A 71 -4.13 7.35 -12.07
CA ASP A 71 -4.75 7.83 -10.85
C ASP A 71 -5.94 8.71 -11.21
N GLY A 72 -7.15 8.33 -10.81
CA GLY A 72 -8.36 9.09 -11.12
C GLY A 72 -9.42 8.98 -10.04
N ALA A 73 -10.07 10.10 -9.74
CA ALA A 73 -11.25 10.17 -8.89
C ALA A 73 -12.38 10.90 -9.61
N GLY A 74 -13.60 10.38 -9.45
CA GLY A 74 -14.74 10.87 -10.19
C GLY A 74 -16.09 10.51 -9.59
N GLU A 75 -17.12 10.89 -10.31
CA GLU A 75 -18.51 10.61 -10.00
C GLU A 75 -19.10 9.66 -11.05
N VAL A 76 -19.86 8.67 -10.61
CA VAL A 76 -20.61 7.77 -11.49
C VAL A 76 -21.76 8.54 -12.14
N VAL A 77 -21.78 8.60 -13.47
CA VAL A 77 -22.85 9.29 -14.22
C VAL A 77 -23.88 8.33 -14.82
N ALA A 78 -23.48 7.09 -15.10
CA ALA A 78 -24.34 6.01 -15.58
C ALA A 78 -23.73 4.64 -15.24
N VAL A 79 -24.60 3.62 -15.19
CA VAL A 79 -24.22 2.23 -14.93
C VAL A 79 -24.96 1.32 -15.91
N GLY A 80 -24.32 0.21 -16.26
CA GLY A 80 -24.92 -0.88 -17.01
C GLY A 80 -26.05 -1.58 -16.24
N SER A 81 -26.83 -2.39 -16.98
CA SER A 81 -28.04 -3.03 -16.46
C SER A 81 -27.79 -4.07 -15.35
N LYS A 82 -26.57 -4.61 -15.26
CA LYS A 82 -26.15 -5.66 -14.33
C LYS A 82 -25.15 -5.18 -13.27
N VAL A 83 -24.83 -3.88 -13.24
CA VAL A 83 -23.99 -3.30 -12.19
C VAL A 83 -24.75 -3.34 -10.87
N SER A 84 -24.08 -3.84 -9.83
CA SER A 84 -24.63 -3.93 -8.48
C SER A 84 -23.84 -3.13 -7.45
N SER A 85 -22.56 -2.86 -7.75
CA SER A 85 -21.62 -2.23 -6.81
C SER A 85 -21.79 -0.71 -6.71
N PHE A 86 -22.37 -0.08 -7.73
CA PHE A 86 -22.43 1.38 -7.86
C PHE A 86 -23.75 1.85 -8.46
N LYS A 87 -24.10 3.11 -8.15
CA LYS A 87 -25.19 3.85 -8.78
C LYS A 87 -24.74 5.25 -9.15
N LYS A 88 -25.54 5.92 -9.99
CA LYS A 88 -25.33 7.33 -10.35
C LYS A 88 -25.18 8.20 -9.10
N GLY A 89 -24.18 9.08 -9.11
CA GLY A 89 -23.83 9.99 -8.02
C GLY A 89 -22.83 9.42 -7.01
N ASP A 90 -22.51 8.12 -7.08
CA ASP A 90 -21.47 7.55 -6.21
C ASP A 90 -20.09 8.12 -6.58
N LYS A 91 -19.26 8.34 -5.56
CA LYS A 91 -17.87 8.80 -5.72
C LYS A 91 -16.94 7.62 -5.75
N VAL A 92 -16.09 7.56 -6.78
CA VAL A 92 -15.23 6.41 -7.05
C VAL A 92 -13.80 6.83 -7.34
N VAL A 93 -12.88 5.91 -7.11
CA VAL A 93 -11.49 6.00 -7.58
C VAL A 93 -11.17 4.76 -8.41
N THR A 94 -10.26 4.90 -9.37
CA THR A 94 -9.86 3.81 -10.27
C THR A 94 -8.98 2.79 -9.56
N LEU A 95 -9.12 1.51 -9.91
CA LEU A 95 -8.14 0.49 -9.56
C LEU A 95 -7.00 0.49 -10.59
N PHE A 96 -5.73 0.41 -10.16
CA PHE A 96 -4.60 0.47 -11.09
C PHE A 96 -4.62 -0.69 -12.11
N ASN A 97 -4.56 -1.93 -11.60
CA ASN A 97 -4.69 -3.13 -12.41
C ASN A 97 -6.12 -3.66 -12.28
N GLN A 98 -6.93 -3.47 -13.32
CA GLN A 98 -8.35 -3.83 -13.30
C GLN A 98 -8.59 -5.31 -12.94
N GLY A 99 -7.68 -6.20 -13.30
CA GLY A 99 -7.73 -7.63 -12.97
C GLY A 99 -7.15 -8.03 -11.61
N HIS A 100 -6.54 -7.13 -10.84
CA HIS A 100 -5.90 -7.48 -9.55
C HIS A 100 -6.89 -7.31 -8.39
N GLN A 101 -7.79 -8.27 -8.26
CA GLN A 101 -8.89 -8.19 -7.29
C GLN A 101 -8.45 -8.54 -5.86
N SER A 102 -7.61 -9.56 -5.69
CA SER A 102 -7.11 -10.01 -4.39
C SER A 102 -5.79 -10.77 -4.53
N GLY A 103 -5.12 -10.99 -3.40
CA GLY A 103 -3.94 -11.86 -3.31
C GLY A 103 -2.74 -11.39 -4.15
N SER A 104 -1.91 -12.35 -4.56
CA SER A 104 -0.71 -12.08 -5.36
C SER A 104 -1.07 -11.66 -6.79
N ILE A 105 -0.33 -10.69 -7.32
CA ILE A 105 -0.45 -10.27 -8.70
C ILE A 105 -0.05 -11.40 -9.65
N THR A 106 -0.79 -11.55 -10.75
CA THR A 106 -0.49 -12.49 -11.85
C THR A 106 -0.08 -11.73 -13.11
N ILE A 107 0.60 -12.40 -14.04
CA ILE A 107 0.95 -11.81 -15.36
C ILE A 107 -0.30 -11.28 -16.07
N ALA A 108 -1.41 -12.02 -16.02
CA ALA A 108 -2.67 -11.61 -16.62
C ALA A 108 -3.20 -10.30 -16.00
N SER A 109 -3.23 -10.21 -14.66
CA SER A 109 -3.66 -8.99 -13.98
C SER A 109 -2.69 -7.82 -14.20
N ALA A 110 -1.39 -8.06 -14.29
CA ALA A 110 -0.39 -7.04 -14.61
C ALA A 110 -0.60 -6.42 -16.02
N GLY A 111 -1.17 -7.19 -16.95
CA GLY A 111 -1.56 -6.71 -18.29
C GLY A 111 -2.78 -5.80 -18.32
N THR A 112 -3.41 -5.50 -17.17
CA THR A 112 -4.63 -4.68 -17.07
C THR A 112 -4.39 -3.30 -16.45
N GLY A 113 -3.13 -2.86 -16.39
CA GLY A 113 -2.75 -1.54 -15.87
C GLY A 113 -3.27 -0.41 -16.76
N ILE A 114 -4.11 0.46 -16.19
CA ILE A 114 -4.62 1.65 -16.88
C ILE A 114 -3.55 2.74 -17.03
N GLY A 115 -3.66 3.60 -18.04
CA GLY A 115 -2.62 4.57 -18.38
C GLY A 115 -1.32 3.92 -18.84
N GLY A 116 -1.42 2.73 -19.45
CA GLY A 116 -0.30 1.93 -19.91
C GLY A 116 -0.76 0.85 -20.89
N ALA A 117 -1.36 -0.23 -20.39
CA ALA A 117 -1.90 -1.32 -21.21
C ALA A 117 -3.36 -1.07 -21.64
N LEU A 118 -4.10 -0.32 -20.81
CA LEU A 118 -5.47 0.14 -21.03
C LEU A 118 -5.56 1.66 -20.91
N ASP A 119 -6.63 2.26 -21.43
CA ASP A 119 -6.89 3.70 -21.33
C ASP A 119 -6.96 4.18 -19.87
N GLY A 120 -6.24 5.26 -19.62
CA GLY A 120 -6.05 5.88 -18.32
C GLY A 120 -7.13 6.88 -17.88
N THR A 121 -6.71 7.79 -17.02
CA THR A 121 -7.59 8.71 -16.26
C THR A 121 -7.43 10.17 -16.64
N LEU A 122 -6.46 10.53 -17.47
CA LEU A 122 -6.25 11.90 -17.93
C LEU A 122 -7.24 12.28 -19.05
N ARG A 123 -8.54 12.17 -18.73
CA ARG A 123 -9.71 12.41 -19.60
C ARG A 123 -10.89 12.91 -18.77
N ASN A 124 -11.89 13.51 -19.42
CA ASN A 124 -13.10 14.01 -18.74
C ASN A 124 -14.07 12.88 -18.34
N TYR A 125 -14.24 11.88 -19.20
CA TYR A 125 -15.13 10.75 -18.98
C TYR A 125 -14.42 9.45 -19.33
N GLY A 126 -14.74 8.37 -18.61
CA GLY A 126 -14.21 7.05 -18.89
C GLY A 126 -15.19 5.95 -18.53
N VAL A 127 -15.20 4.88 -19.33
CA VAL A 127 -15.97 3.66 -19.06
C VAL A 127 -15.03 2.64 -18.43
N PHE A 128 -15.47 2.02 -17.34
CA PHE A 128 -14.73 1.01 -16.59
C PHE A 128 -15.65 -0.14 -16.20
N PRO A 129 -15.16 -1.38 -16.15
CA PRO A 129 -15.93 -2.45 -15.52
C PRO A 129 -16.16 -2.13 -14.04
N GLU A 130 -17.28 -2.57 -13.46
CA GLU A 130 -17.60 -2.27 -12.04
C GLU A 130 -16.49 -2.75 -11.08
N HIS A 131 -15.82 -3.86 -11.37
CA HIS A 131 -14.72 -4.38 -10.55
C HIS A 131 -13.42 -3.57 -10.68
N GLY A 132 -13.35 -2.67 -11.65
CA GLY A 132 -12.25 -1.75 -11.94
C GLY A 132 -12.27 -0.46 -11.12
N LEU A 133 -13.25 -0.31 -10.23
CA LEU A 133 -13.48 0.85 -9.38
C LEU A 133 -13.59 0.44 -7.92
N VAL A 134 -13.24 1.36 -7.03
CA VAL A 134 -13.51 1.26 -5.59
C VAL A 134 -14.18 2.53 -5.09
N THR A 135 -14.99 2.41 -4.03
CA THR A 135 -15.63 3.55 -3.39
C THR A 135 -14.57 4.50 -2.83
N MET A 136 -14.70 5.78 -3.15
CA MET A 136 -13.79 6.80 -2.63
C MET A 136 -14.01 7.02 -1.12
N PRO A 137 -12.96 7.20 -0.30
CA PRO A 137 -13.11 7.55 1.11
C PRO A 137 -13.99 8.80 1.31
N SER A 138 -14.97 8.70 2.20
CA SER A 138 -16.00 9.75 2.39
C SER A 138 -15.44 11.06 2.97
N ASN A 139 -14.32 10.98 3.68
CA ASN A 139 -13.64 12.14 4.24
C ASN A 139 -12.76 12.87 3.22
N LEU A 140 -12.63 12.39 1.98
CA LEU A 140 -11.77 12.99 0.96
C LEU A 140 -12.56 13.73 -0.14
N ASN A 141 -11.94 14.78 -0.68
CA ASN A 141 -12.38 15.39 -1.93
C ASN A 141 -11.78 14.65 -3.15
N TYR A 142 -12.22 14.95 -4.37
CA TYR A 142 -11.75 14.25 -5.57
C TYR A 142 -10.24 14.43 -5.83
N LEU A 143 -9.68 15.59 -5.50
CA LEU A 143 -8.26 15.86 -5.65
C LEU A 143 -7.44 14.96 -4.71
N GLU A 144 -7.87 14.84 -3.46
CA GLU A 144 -7.30 13.91 -2.47
C GLU A 144 -7.49 12.44 -2.89
N GLY A 145 -8.71 12.05 -3.28
CA GLY A 145 -9.02 10.68 -3.68
C GLY A 145 -8.21 10.21 -4.89
N ALA A 146 -7.92 11.10 -5.85
CA ALA A 146 -7.14 10.75 -7.04
C ALA A 146 -5.73 10.30 -6.67
N THR A 147 -5.16 10.75 -5.55
CA THR A 147 -3.79 10.42 -5.16
C THR A 147 -3.60 8.99 -4.63
N LEU A 148 -4.69 8.28 -4.35
CA LEU A 148 -4.66 7.00 -3.64
C LEU A 148 -4.20 5.83 -4.51
N VAL A 149 -4.53 5.87 -5.81
CA VAL A 149 -4.52 4.70 -6.69
C VAL A 149 -3.14 4.07 -6.80
N VAL A 150 -2.12 4.82 -7.23
CA VAL A 150 -0.75 4.32 -7.24
C VAL A 150 -0.08 4.59 -5.91
N ALA A 151 0.01 5.85 -5.46
CA ALA A 151 0.89 6.19 -4.35
C ALA A 151 0.42 5.63 -3.00
N GLY A 152 -0.86 5.81 -2.68
CA GLY A 152 -1.45 5.28 -1.45
C GLY A 152 -1.41 3.76 -1.42
N LEU A 153 -1.94 3.10 -2.44
CA LEU A 153 -2.04 1.64 -2.47
C LEU A 153 -0.67 0.95 -2.50
N THR A 154 0.33 1.54 -3.14
CA THR A 154 1.71 1.06 -3.10
C THR A 154 2.28 1.13 -1.68
N ALA A 155 2.10 2.26 -0.98
CA ALA A 155 2.53 2.40 0.40
C ALA A 155 1.83 1.40 1.33
N TRP A 156 0.53 1.18 1.10
CA TRP A 156 -0.25 0.19 1.82
C TRP A 156 0.27 -1.24 1.60
N ASN A 157 0.50 -1.66 0.35
CA ASN A 157 1.05 -2.98 0.05
C ASN A 157 2.47 -3.18 0.62
N ALA A 158 3.29 -2.13 0.63
CA ALA A 158 4.63 -2.17 1.22
C ALA A 158 4.61 -2.41 2.75
N LEU A 159 3.60 -1.89 3.44
CA LEU A 159 3.44 -1.99 4.89
C LEU A 159 2.57 -3.17 5.35
N TYR A 160 1.60 -3.60 4.54
CA TYR A 160 0.57 -4.57 4.94
C TYR A 160 0.50 -5.82 4.05
N GLY A 161 1.14 -5.83 2.89
CA GLY A 161 0.96 -6.89 1.90
C GLY A 161 1.87 -8.12 2.04
N LEU A 162 2.82 -8.11 2.98
CA LEU A 162 3.59 -9.30 3.36
C LEU A 162 3.46 -9.55 4.86
N THR A 163 4.40 -9.04 5.66
CA THR A 163 4.26 -8.98 7.12
C THR A 163 3.70 -7.61 7.46
N PRO A 164 2.52 -7.49 8.08
CA PRO A 164 1.97 -6.19 8.45
C PRO A 164 2.83 -5.44 9.46
N VAL A 165 2.98 -4.13 9.26
CA VAL A 165 3.55 -3.21 10.24
C VAL A 165 2.76 -3.25 11.55
N LYS A 166 3.46 -3.20 12.68
CA LYS A 166 2.89 -3.23 14.03
C LYS A 166 3.28 -2.00 14.81
N ALA A 167 2.51 -1.73 15.87
CA ALA A 167 2.88 -0.72 16.85
C ALA A 167 4.26 -1.03 17.43
N GLY A 168 5.13 -0.02 17.51
CA GLY A 168 6.51 -0.17 17.96
C GLY A 168 7.53 -0.55 16.89
N ASP A 169 7.10 -1.00 15.70
CA ASP A 169 8.03 -1.23 14.58
C ASP A 169 8.69 0.09 14.15
N TYR A 170 9.92 0.00 13.62
CA TYR A 170 10.57 1.11 12.95
C TYR A 170 10.42 0.96 11.43
N VAL A 171 9.99 2.04 10.77
CA VAL A 171 9.80 2.14 9.32
C VAL A 171 10.70 3.22 8.76
N LEU A 172 11.49 2.89 7.74
CA LEU A 172 12.29 3.84 6.99
C LEU A 172 11.58 4.24 5.70
N THR A 173 11.37 5.54 5.50
CA THR A 173 10.85 6.12 4.26
C THR A 173 11.89 7.01 3.59
N GLN A 174 11.85 7.09 2.26
CA GLN A 174 12.85 7.82 1.49
C GLN A 174 12.23 8.99 0.73
N GLY A 175 12.72 10.20 1.01
CA GLY A 175 12.29 11.42 0.35
C GLY A 175 10.86 11.84 0.69
N THR A 176 10.37 12.82 -0.07
CA THR A 176 9.03 13.41 0.10
C THR A 176 8.16 13.17 -1.12
N GLY A 177 8.34 12.04 -1.81
CA GLY A 177 7.47 11.62 -2.90
C GLY A 177 6.13 11.06 -2.38
N GLY A 178 5.14 10.93 -3.27
CA GLY A 178 3.79 10.49 -2.88
C GLY A 178 3.74 9.21 -2.06
N VAL A 179 4.42 8.15 -2.50
CA VAL A 179 4.45 6.86 -1.78
C VAL A 179 5.05 7.02 -0.40
N SER A 180 6.18 7.74 -0.29
CA SER A 180 6.88 7.96 0.97
C SER A 180 6.02 8.72 1.97
N LEU A 181 5.31 9.78 1.54
CA LEU A 181 4.44 10.54 2.44
C LEU A 181 3.23 9.73 2.92
N PHE A 182 2.62 8.92 2.06
CA PHE A 182 1.59 7.97 2.49
C PHE A 182 2.13 6.95 3.48
N ALA A 183 3.34 6.41 3.23
CA ALA A 183 3.95 5.44 4.13
C ALA A 183 4.24 6.03 5.52
N VAL A 184 4.67 7.30 5.61
CA VAL A 184 4.77 8.01 6.89
C VAL A 184 3.41 7.97 7.60
N GLN A 185 2.34 8.43 6.94
CA GLN A 185 1.01 8.54 7.55
C GLN A 185 0.46 7.18 7.99
N PHE A 186 0.58 6.14 7.16
CA PHE A 186 0.11 4.80 7.49
C PHE A 186 0.92 4.13 8.60
N ALA A 187 2.25 4.29 8.60
CA ALA A 187 3.08 3.79 9.68
C ALA A 187 2.75 4.49 11.01
N LYS A 188 2.57 5.81 11.00
CA LYS A 188 2.15 6.56 12.20
C LYS A 188 0.78 6.15 12.70
N ALA A 189 -0.19 5.94 11.81
CA ALA A 189 -1.51 5.42 12.17
C ALA A 189 -1.46 4.01 12.78
N ALA A 190 -0.47 3.19 12.39
CA ALA A 190 -0.24 1.86 12.98
C ALA A 190 0.47 1.89 14.34
N GLY A 191 0.89 3.07 14.84
CA GLY A 191 1.68 3.19 16.06
C GLY A 191 3.18 2.88 15.87
N ALA A 192 3.66 2.84 14.62
CA ALA A 192 5.07 2.65 14.32
C ALA A 192 5.89 3.95 14.51
N LYS A 193 7.21 3.79 14.61
CA LYS A 193 8.20 4.85 14.59
C LYS A 193 8.72 5.03 13.17
N VAL A 194 8.81 6.27 12.70
CA VAL A 194 9.19 6.59 11.33
C VAL A 194 10.51 7.33 11.31
N ILE A 195 11.46 6.77 10.58
CA ILE A 195 12.69 7.44 10.16
C ILE A 195 12.50 7.83 8.69
N ALA A 196 12.70 9.10 8.35
CA ALA A 196 12.56 9.57 6.98
C ALA A 196 13.88 10.14 6.47
N THR A 197 14.25 9.88 5.22
CA THR A 197 15.40 10.55 4.58
C THR A 197 14.93 11.68 3.69
N THR A 198 15.72 12.74 3.55
CA THR A 198 15.41 13.86 2.64
C THR A 198 16.64 14.65 2.23
N SER A 199 16.44 15.69 1.42
CA SER A 199 17.50 16.42 0.71
C SER A 199 17.62 17.90 1.06
N SER A 200 16.74 18.41 1.93
CA SER A 200 16.70 19.83 2.32
C SER A 200 15.87 20.06 3.59
N ALA A 201 16.26 21.08 4.35
CA ALA A 201 15.56 21.51 5.57
C ALA A 201 14.06 21.80 5.36
N ALA A 202 13.69 22.42 4.24
CA ALA A 202 12.27 22.69 3.93
C ALA A 202 11.43 21.40 3.82
N LYS A 203 12.02 20.32 3.29
CA LYS A 203 11.38 19.00 3.19
C LYS A 203 11.40 18.25 4.53
N GLU A 204 12.38 18.50 5.38
CA GLU A 204 12.41 17.96 6.75
C GLU A 204 11.20 18.43 7.56
N GLU A 205 10.87 19.71 7.47
CA GLU A 205 9.72 20.28 8.18
C GLU A 205 8.39 19.65 7.74
N ILE A 206 8.26 19.28 6.47
CA ILE A 206 7.10 18.55 5.95
C ILE A 206 7.00 17.17 6.61
N LEU A 207 8.11 16.42 6.65
CA LEU A 207 8.16 15.08 7.24
C LEU A 207 7.87 15.11 8.74
N LYS A 208 8.43 16.07 9.48
CA LYS A 208 8.14 16.26 10.92
C LYS A 208 6.66 16.56 11.16
N LYS A 209 6.05 17.45 10.36
CA LYS A 209 4.62 17.77 10.45
C LYS A 209 3.71 16.58 10.16
N LEU A 210 4.15 15.67 9.29
CA LEU A 210 3.45 14.41 8.99
C LEU A 210 3.69 13.31 10.05
N GLY A 211 4.54 13.58 11.04
CA GLY A 211 4.75 12.72 12.19
C GLY A 211 6.00 11.83 12.12
N ALA A 212 6.93 12.07 11.20
CA ALA A 212 8.23 11.40 11.24
C ALA A 212 8.94 11.67 12.59
N ASP A 213 9.35 10.61 13.28
CA ASP A 213 10.02 10.71 14.58
C ASP A 213 11.49 11.15 14.41
N HIS A 214 12.12 10.72 13.32
CA HIS A 214 13.47 11.13 12.95
C HIS A 214 13.53 11.49 11.46
N VAL A 215 14.33 12.50 11.13
CA VAL A 215 14.61 12.88 9.74
C VAL A 215 16.12 12.96 9.52
N ILE A 216 16.59 12.32 8.45
CA ILE A 216 18.01 12.28 8.06
C ILE A 216 18.16 13.02 6.73
N ASN A 217 18.97 14.08 6.73
CA ASN A 217 19.36 14.74 5.49
C ASN A 217 20.50 13.95 4.84
N TYR A 218 20.22 13.23 3.74
CA TYR A 218 21.18 12.33 3.13
C TYR A 218 22.33 13.04 2.41
N LYS A 219 22.23 14.37 2.17
CA LYS A 219 23.34 15.16 1.65
C LYS A 219 24.38 15.47 2.71
N GLU A 220 23.93 15.64 3.94
CA GLU A 220 24.78 15.92 5.11
C GLU A 220 25.26 14.60 5.74
N THR A 221 24.46 13.55 5.65
CA THR A 221 24.76 12.20 6.14
C THR A 221 24.73 11.20 4.99
N PRO A 222 25.83 11.04 4.21
CA PRO A 222 25.88 10.07 3.10
C PRO A 222 25.66 8.62 3.55
N ASN A 223 26.15 8.25 4.75
CA ASN A 223 25.95 6.95 5.38
C ASN A 223 24.63 6.89 6.17
N TRP A 224 23.54 7.36 5.58
CA TRP A 224 22.25 7.46 6.26
C TRP A 224 21.68 6.11 6.70
N GLY A 225 22.09 5.00 6.09
CA GLY A 225 21.63 3.67 6.44
C GLY A 225 22.13 3.23 7.81
N GLU A 226 23.43 3.39 8.06
CA GLU A 226 24.03 3.19 9.38
C GLU A 226 23.40 4.13 10.41
N LYS A 227 23.20 5.41 10.03
CA LYS A 227 22.56 6.37 10.93
C LYS A 227 21.11 5.99 11.26
N ALA A 228 20.34 5.52 10.30
CA ALA A 228 18.98 5.06 10.53
C ALA A 228 18.95 3.87 11.49
N LYS A 229 19.89 2.94 11.36
CA LYS A 229 20.04 1.80 12.27
C LYS A 229 20.37 2.24 13.69
N GLU A 230 21.31 3.17 13.88
CA GLU A 230 21.67 3.74 15.19
C GLU A 230 20.50 4.39 15.92
N LEU A 231 19.55 5.00 15.19
CA LEU A 231 18.37 5.66 15.78
C LEU A 231 17.35 4.67 16.34
N THR A 232 17.49 3.38 16.04
CA THR A 232 16.63 2.33 16.59
C THR A 232 17.16 1.83 17.94
N PRO A 233 16.30 1.39 18.88
CA PRO A 233 16.73 0.88 20.17
C PRO A 233 17.74 -0.27 20.02
N GLY A 234 18.91 -0.12 20.64
CA GLY A 234 19.99 -1.11 20.56
C GLY A 234 20.65 -1.24 19.17
N GLY A 235 20.37 -0.33 18.23
CA GLY A 235 20.96 -0.38 16.89
C GLY A 235 20.49 -1.56 16.05
N VAL A 236 19.29 -2.10 16.30
CA VAL A 236 18.81 -3.33 15.65
C VAL A 236 18.45 -3.12 14.17
N GLY A 237 18.01 -1.92 13.79
CA GLY A 237 17.58 -1.58 12.43
C GLY A 237 16.07 -1.44 12.31
N VAL A 238 15.61 -1.16 11.08
CA VAL A 238 14.18 -0.95 10.78
C VAL A 238 13.51 -2.22 10.28
N LYS A 239 12.25 -2.47 10.66
CA LYS A 239 11.46 -3.63 10.19
C LYS A 239 11.05 -3.47 8.72
N HIS A 240 10.68 -2.26 8.31
CA HIS A 240 10.24 -1.97 6.94
C HIS A 240 11.08 -0.85 6.32
N VAL A 241 11.53 -1.06 5.08
CA VAL A 241 12.08 0.00 4.23
C VAL A 241 11.19 0.20 3.02
N ILE A 242 10.78 1.44 2.79
CA ILE A 242 10.03 1.90 1.63
C ILE A 242 11.04 2.43 0.61
N GLU A 243 11.51 1.53 -0.25
CA GLU A 243 12.64 1.77 -1.14
C GLU A 243 12.17 2.30 -2.50
N VAL A 244 12.36 3.60 -2.72
CA VAL A 244 11.92 4.29 -3.97
C VAL A 244 13.09 4.69 -4.86
N GLY A 245 14.31 4.79 -4.30
CA GLY A 245 15.49 5.21 -5.05
C GLY A 245 16.08 4.08 -5.90
N GLY A 246 15.91 2.83 -5.48
CA GLY A 246 16.37 1.65 -6.22
C GLY A 246 17.90 1.60 -6.23
N PRO A 247 18.54 1.41 -7.40
CA PRO A 247 19.99 1.17 -7.47
C PRO A 247 20.87 2.19 -6.71
N GLY A 248 20.47 3.46 -6.65
CA GLY A 248 21.24 4.50 -5.95
C GLY A 248 21.18 4.45 -4.42
N THR A 249 20.27 3.66 -3.83
CA THR A 249 19.94 3.70 -2.39
C THR A 249 19.89 2.33 -1.73
N MET A 250 19.78 1.25 -2.51
CA MET A 250 19.67 -0.13 -2.00
C MET A 250 20.77 -0.50 -1.00
N ALA A 251 22.03 -0.09 -1.23
CA ALA A 251 23.13 -0.41 -0.32
C ALA A 251 22.93 0.19 1.09
N GLN A 252 22.40 1.40 1.17
CA GLN A 252 22.12 2.05 2.44
C GLN A 252 20.84 1.48 3.08
N SER A 253 19.86 1.05 2.30
CA SER A 253 18.69 0.34 2.82
C SER A 253 19.04 -0.99 3.48
N LEU A 254 19.99 -1.74 2.90
CA LEU A 254 20.54 -2.94 3.53
C LEU A 254 21.30 -2.62 4.83
N LYS A 255 22.02 -1.50 4.89
CA LYS A 255 22.67 -1.06 6.14
C LYS A 255 21.67 -0.67 7.23
N ALA A 256 20.48 -0.19 6.85
CA ALA A 256 19.44 0.23 7.78
C ALA A 256 18.57 -0.93 8.32
N ILE A 257 18.47 -2.03 7.57
CA ILE A 257 17.50 -3.09 7.86
C ILE A 257 17.88 -3.89 9.10
N GLN A 258 16.87 -4.29 9.87
CA GLN A 258 17.04 -5.30 10.92
C GLN A 258 17.00 -6.72 10.33
N PHE A 259 17.43 -7.69 11.12
CA PHE A 259 17.23 -9.10 10.78
C PHE A 259 15.74 -9.44 10.68
N ASP A 260 15.39 -10.24 9.69
CA ASP A 260 14.02 -10.54 9.25
C ASP A 260 13.24 -9.29 8.79
N GLY A 261 13.92 -8.18 8.47
CA GLY A 261 13.29 -6.98 7.92
C GLY A 261 12.90 -7.14 6.45
N ILE A 262 12.02 -6.25 5.99
CA ILE A 262 11.50 -6.23 4.62
C ILE A 262 11.88 -4.92 3.93
N ILE A 263 12.59 -5.04 2.81
CA ILE A 263 12.85 -3.93 1.87
C ILE A 263 11.87 -4.08 0.70
N SER A 264 10.89 -3.18 0.62
CA SER A 264 9.93 -3.14 -0.49
C SER A 264 10.43 -2.22 -1.59
N ILE A 265 10.91 -2.79 -2.70
CA ILE A 265 11.37 -2.06 -3.87
C ILE A 265 10.17 -1.60 -4.69
N ILE A 266 10.02 -0.27 -4.77
CA ILE A 266 8.91 0.40 -5.44
C ILE A 266 9.36 1.06 -6.74
N GLY A 267 10.58 1.61 -6.77
CA GLY A 267 11.04 2.42 -7.89
C GLY A 267 12.55 2.53 -8.01
N PHE A 268 12.96 3.38 -8.95
CA PHE A 268 14.35 3.59 -9.36
C PHE A 268 14.62 5.07 -9.58
N VAL A 269 14.10 5.94 -8.70
CA VAL A 269 14.21 7.40 -8.91
C VAL A 269 15.60 7.96 -8.64
N ALA A 270 16.46 7.21 -7.96
CA ALA A 270 17.86 7.60 -7.73
C ALA A 270 18.74 7.10 -8.87
N ALA A 271 19.72 7.90 -9.26
CA ALA A 271 20.72 7.50 -10.24
C ALA A 271 21.47 6.25 -9.75
N ALA A 272 21.67 5.28 -10.65
CA ALA A 272 22.40 4.08 -10.31
C ALA A 272 23.85 4.38 -9.92
N THR A 273 24.32 3.69 -8.88
CA THR A 273 25.73 3.69 -8.49
C THR A 273 26.49 2.60 -9.24
N LYS A 274 27.81 2.78 -9.43
CA LYS A 274 28.68 1.80 -10.10
C LYS A 274 28.65 0.43 -9.41
N GLU A 275 28.55 0.44 -8.09
CA GLU A 275 28.42 -0.76 -7.26
C GLU A 275 26.97 -0.89 -6.81
N GLN A 276 26.42 -2.09 -7.01
CA GLN A 276 25.06 -2.46 -6.64
C GLN A 276 25.10 -3.65 -5.69
N PRO A 277 24.20 -3.73 -4.70
CA PRO A 277 24.07 -4.91 -3.87
C PRO A 277 23.82 -6.17 -4.69
N GLN A 278 24.38 -7.27 -4.22
CA GLN A 278 24.28 -8.60 -4.79
C GLN A 278 23.24 -9.44 -4.04
N PHE A 279 22.81 -10.55 -4.63
CA PHE A 279 21.83 -11.43 -3.97
C PHE A 279 22.32 -11.94 -2.60
N LEU A 280 23.63 -12.21 -2.45
CA LEU A 280 24.20 -12.64 -1.17
C LEU A 280 24.07 -11.60 -0.06
N ASP A 281 23.91 -10.31 -0.37
CA ASP A 281 23.70 -9.29 0.66
C ASP A 281 22.37 -9.51 1.40
N THR A 282 21.38 -10.14 0.77
CA THR A 282 20.11 -10.50 1.43
C THR A 282 20.30 -11.59 2.48
N LEU A 283 21.23 -12.53 2.25
CA LEU A 283 21.62 -13.56 3.21
C LEU A 283 22.40 -12.95 4.36
N VAL A 284 23.37 -12.07 4.08
CA VAL A 284 24.20 -11.41 5.10
C VAL A 284 23.36 -10.55 6.04
N ASN A 285 22.33 -9.88 5.52
CA ASN A 285 21.43 -9.05 6.31
C ASN A 285 20.20 -9.80 6.84
N VAL A 286 20.04 -11.09 6.50
CA VAL A 286 18.90 -11.93 6.87
C VAL A 286 17.58 -11.21 6.59
N CYS A 287 17.39 -10.70 5.37
CA CYS A 287 16.24 -9.84 5.04
C CYS A 287 15.49 -10.31 3.80
N THR A 288 14.24 -9.87 3.68
CA THR A 288 13.46 -10.04 2.45
C THR A 288 13.57 -8.78 1.59
N VAL A 289 14.00 -8.93 0.34
CA VAL A 289 13.91 -7.88 -0.68
C VAL A 289 12.77 -8.23 -1.63
N ARG A 290 11.73 -7.40 -1.66
CA ARG A 290 10.48 -7.66 -2.38
C ARG A 290 10.19 -6.55 -3.38
N GLY A 291 10.10 -6.90 -4.66
CA GLY A 291 9.46 -6.03 -5.66
C GLY A 291 7.94 -6.10 -5.53
N LEU A 292 7.26 -4.98 -5.74
CA LEU A 292 5.79 -4.94 -5.81
C LEU A 292 5.30 -4.03 -6.94
N LEU A 293 4.12 -4.33 -7.46
CA LEU A 293 3.44 -3.54 -8.48
C LEU A 293 2.08 -3.08 -7.91
N VAL A 294 2.08 -1.90 -7.31
CA VAL A 294 0.90 -1.30 -6.65
C VAL A 294 0.25 -2.28 -5.66
N GLY A 295 -1.04 -2.59 -5.74
CA GLY A 295 -1.74 -3.49 -4.84
C GLY A 295 -3.11 -3.89 -5.39
N SER A 296 -3.76 -4.83 -4.72
CA SER A 296 -5.06 -5.39 -5.10
C SER A 296 -6.25 -4.52 -4.66
N LYS A 297 -7.43 -4.84 -5.19
CA LYS A 297 -8.69 -4.19 -4.80
C LYS A 297 -9.02 -4.36 -3.32
N ASP A 298 -8.88 -5.56 -2.76
CA ASP A 298 -9.09 -5.83 -1.32
C ASP A 298 -8.20 -4.95 -0.43
N MET A 299 -6.91 -4.82 -0.77
CA MET A 299 -5.97 -3.93 -0.11
C MET A 299 -6.38 -2.46 -0.24
N PHE A 300 -6.93 -2.05 -1.38
CA PHE A 300 -7.43 -0.68 -1.57
C PHE A 300 -8.64 -0.42 -0.68
N GLU A 301 -9.59 -1.36 -0.61
CA GLU A 301 -10.75 -1.22 0.25
C GLU A 301 -10.37 -1.17 1.73
N ASP A 302 -9.39 -1.96 2.17
CA ASP A 302 -8.86 -1.92 3.53
C ASP A 302 -8.08 -0.63 3.82
N MET A 303 -7.28 -0.16 2.87
CA MET A 303 -6.62 1.15 2.95
C MET A 303 -7.66 2.27 3.10
N ASN A 304 -8.74 2.25 2.33
CA ASN A 304 -9.78 3.27 2.38
C ASN A 304 -10.48 3.28 3.74
N LYS A 305 -10.74 2.11 4.34
CA LYS A 305 -11.26 2.02 5.72
C LYS A 305 -10.28 2.64 6.71
N ALA A 306 -8.99 2.34 6.60
CA ALA A 306 -7.97 2.91 7.49
C ALA A 306 -7.83 4.44 7.35
N ILE A 307 -7.94 4.97 6.12
CA ILE A 307 -7.95 6.41 5.85
C ILE A 307 -9.12 7.09 6.56
N VAL A 308 -10.32 6.53 6.45
CA VAL A 308 -11.52 7.09 7.11
C VAL A 308 -11.38 6.99 8.63
N ALA A 309 -11.00 5.82 9.16
CA ALA A 309 -10.90 5.57 10.60
C ALA A 309 -9.88 6.49 11.30
N ASN A 310 -8.79 6.83 10.61
CA ASN A 310 -7.72 7.67 11.15
C ASN A 310 -7.81 9.13 10.67
N ASN A 311 -8.85 9.48 9.93
CA ASN A 311 -9.02 10.79 9.28
C ASN A 311 -7.76 11.26 8.53
N ILE A 312 -7.11 10.34 7.81
CA ILE A 312 -5.88 10.63 7.08
C ILE A 312 -6.21 11.51 5.87
N LYS A 313 -5.44 12.59 5.70
CA LYS A 313 -5.48 13.46 4.53
C LYS A 313 -4.21 13.31 3.70
N PRO A 314 -4.30 12.93 2.41
CA PRO A 314 -3.13 12.89 1.54
C PRO A 314 -2.39 14.22 1.52
N TYR A 315 -1.06 14.18 1.56
CA TYR A 315 -0.26 15.38 1.31
C TYR A 315 -0.20 15.67 -0.20
N ILE A 316 -0.81 16.79 -0.60
CA ILE A 316 -0.84 17.27 -1.98
C ILE A 316 0.09 18.47 -2.10
N ASP A 317 0.82 18.55 -3.22
CA ASP A 317 1.62 19.70 -3.58
C ASP A 317 0.76 20.98 -3.62
N SER A 318 1.34 22.10 -3.21
CA SER A 318 0.70 23.42 -3.31
C SER A 318 0.24 23.78 -4.73
N LYS A 319 0.90 23.24 -5.76
CA LYS A 319 0.60 23.52 -7.16
C LYS A 319 -0.34 22.47 -7.73
N VAL A 320 -1.53 22.91 -8.10
CA VAL A 320 -2.52 22.14 -8.84
C VAL A 320 -2.63 22.70 -10.25
N PHE A 321 -2.55 21.83 -11.24
CA PHE A 321 -2.63 22.18 -12.66
C PHE A 321 -4.05 21.94 -13.17
N SER A 322 -4.48 22.76 -14.14
CA SER A 322 -5.70 22.50 -14.89
C SER A 322 -5.50 21.38 -15.89
N PHE A 323 -6.60 20.81 -16.40
CA PHE A 323 -6.57 19.77 -17.42
C PHE A 323 -5.70 20.09 -18.62
N LYS A 324 -5.73 21.35 -19.07
CA LYS A 324 -5.01 21.80 -20.26
C LYS A 324 -3.52 21.99 -20.00
N GLU A 325 -3.09 22.00 -18.75
CA GLU A 325 -1.69 22.18 -18.34
C GLU A 325 -1.01 20.83 -18.01
N ALA A 326 -1.53 19.71 -18.53
CA ALA A 326 -1.02 18.39 -18.17
C ALA A 326 0.45 18.19 -18.58
N ARG A 327 0.88 18.75 -19.71
CA ARG A 327 2.27 18.66 -20.18
C ARG A 327 3.21 19.43 -19.24
N GLU A 328 2.81 20.62 -18.81
CA GLU A 328 3.50 21.45 -17.84
C GLU A 328 3.57 20.76 -16.47
N ALA A 329 2.51 20.05 -16.09
CA ALA A 329 2.48 19.24 -14.87
C ALA A 329 3.50 18.09 -14.93
N ILE A 330 3.60 17.37 -16.06
CA ILE A 330 4.61 16.32 -16.24
C ILE A 330 6.02 16.93 -16.23
N GLN A 331 6.25 18.05 -16.90
CA GLN A 331 7.56 18.73 -16.89
C GLN A 331 7.94 19.18 -15.47
N TYR A 332 6.99 19.71 -14.69
CA TYR A 332 7.22 20.11 -13.30
C TYR A 332 7.69 18.94 -12.42
N MET A 333 7.17 17.74 -12.68
CA MET A 333 7.65 16.51 -12.02
C MET A 333 9.01 16.06 -12.53
N ALA A 334 9.25 16.10 -13.84
CA ALA A 334 10.54 15.75 -14.44
C ALA A 334 11.67 16.62 -13.88
N ASP A 335 11.39 17.90 -13.61
CA ASP A 335 12.33 18.84 -12.99
C ASP A 335 12.54 18.60 -11.48
N GLY A 336 11.82 17.64 -10.86
CA GLY A 336 11.93 17.34 -9.42
C GLY A 336 11.41 18.44 -8.50
N LYS A 337 10.55 19.35 -9.00
CA LYS A 337 10.07 20.52 -8.25
C LYS A 337 8.94 20.23 -7.27
N HIS A 338 8.26 19.10 -7.42
CA HIS A 338 7.09 18.70 -6.64
C HIS A 338 7.43 18.09 -5.28
N VAL A 339 6.49 18.16 -4.35
CA VAL A 339 6.46 17.44 -3.07
C VAL A 339 5.13 16.71 -2.92
N GLY A 340 5.20 15.42 -2.59
CA GLY A 340 4.02 14.56 -2.47
C GLY A 340 3.39 14.26 -3.82
N LYS A 341 2.07 14.32 -3.87
CA LYS A 341 1.29 14.11 -5.10
C LYS A 341 0.83 15.44 -5.66
N TYR A 342 0.82 15.55 -6.98
CA TYR A 342 0.34 16.74 -7.66
C TYR A 342 -0.70 16.33 -8.71
N LEU A 343 -1.51 17.30 -9.12
CA LEU A 343 -2.83 17.02 -9.66
C LEU A 343 -3.09 17.79 -10.94
N VAL A 344 -3.82 17.13 -11.83
CA VAL A 344 -4.42 17.73 -13.01
C VAL A 344 -5.93 17.64 -12.81
N ALA A 345 -6.60 18.78 -12.70
CA ALA A 345 -8.06 18.86 -12.54
C ALA A 345 -8.74 18.89 -13.94
N PRO A 346 -9.46 17.82 -14.36
CA PRO A 346 -10.05 17.71 -15.71
C PRO A 346 -11.09 18.80 -16.01
N LEU A 347 -11.72 19.36 -14.97
CA LEU A 347 -12.64 20.48 -15.06
C LEU A 347 -12.37 21.44 -13.91
N ALA A 348 -12.48 22.74 -14.19
CA ALA A 348 -12.36 23.78 -13.16
C ALA A 348 -13.27 23.42 -11.99
N CYS A 349 -12.69 23.15 -10.83
CA CYS A 349 -13.41 23.20 -9.58
C CYS A 349 -13.72 24.68 -9.36
N SER A 350 -14.84 25.17 -9.90
CA SER A 350 -15.39 26.44 -9.50
C SER A 350 -15.88 26.27 -8.06
N SER A 351 -14.95 26.37 -7.10
CA SER A 351 -15.35 26.72 -5.75
C SER A 351 -16.14 28.02 -5.88
N PRO A 352 -17.38 28.12 -5.39
CA PRO A 352 -18.04 29.40 -5.28
C PRO A 352 -17.16 30.24 -4.36
N ARG A 353 -16.43 31.21 -4.93
CA ARG A 353 -15.95 32.34 -4.13
C ARG A 353 -17.21 33.02 -3.66
N ASN A 354 -17.55 32.75 -2.40
CA ASN A 354 -18.68 33.37 -1.74
C ASN A 354 -18.33 34.84 -1.49
N THR A 355 -18.39 35.65 -2.54
CA THR A 355 -18.35 37.11 -2.45
C THR A 355 -19.79 37.58 -2.34
N SER A 356 -20.38 37.42 -1.16
CA SER A 356 -21.56 38.21 -0.79
C SER A 356 -21.09 39.64 -0.49
N PRO A 357 -21.81 40.68 -0.95
CA PRO A 357 -21.49 42.06 -0.60
C PRO A 357 -21.61 42.24 0.92
N ARG A 358 -20.65 42.94 1.55
CA ARG A 358 -20.76 43.37 2.94
C ARG A 358 -22.01 44.25 3.10
N SER A 359 -23.04 43.72 3.75
CA SER A 359 -24.03 44.54 4.44
C SER A 359 -23.58 44.70 5.90
N SER A 360 -23.49 45.94 6.33
CA SER A 360 -23.21 46.35 7.70
C SER A 360 -24.35 45.88 8.61
N THR A 361 -24.11 44.88 9.46
CA THR A 361 -24.92 44.62 10.65
C THR A 361 -24.00 44.21 11.81
N THR A 362 -24.40 44.64 12.99
CA THR A 362 -23.66 44.72 14.25
C THR A 362 -23.23 43.36 14.82
N ARG A 363 -22.05 43.32 15.44
CA ARG A 363 -21.50 42.16 16.19
C ARG A 363 -22.42 41.76 17.35
N PRO A 364 -22.74 40.46 17.56
CA PRO A 364 -23.09 39.97 18.89
C PRO A 364 -21.82 39.71 19.72
N ALA A 365 -21.92 39.99 21.02
CA ALA A 365 -20.84 39.89 21.99
C ALA A 365 -20.39 38.45 22.27
N ARG A 366 -19.13 38.28 22.68
CA ARG A 366 -18.57 37.02 23.22
C ARG A 366 -19.30 36.65 24.52
N PRO A 367 -19.56 35.37 24.81
CA PRO A 367 -20.04 34.96 26.13
C PRO A 367 -18.92 35.16 27.16
N SER A 368 -19.25 35.85 28.25
CA SER A 368 -18.40 36.06 29.41
C SER A 368 -18.37 34.82 30.31
N LEU A 369 -17.21 34.52 30.89
CA LEU A 369 -17.00 33.51 31.92
C LEU A 369 -17.68 33.96 33.22
N SER A 370 -18.95 33.60 33.43
CA SER A 370 -19.71 33.90 34.66
C SER A 370 -19.94 32.69 35.57
N PHE A 371 -19.28 31.55 35.34
CA PHE A 371 -19.48 30.32 36.15
C PHE A 371 -18.39 30.02 37.20
N LEU A 372 -17.37 30.86 37.33
CA LEU A 372 -16.29 30.64 38.31
C LEU A 372 -16.71 30.75 39.80
N PRO A 373 -17.68 31.59 40.21
CA PRO A 373 -18.01 31.74 41.65
C PRO A 373 -18.75 30.53 42.25
N ALA A 374 -19.50 29.77 41.45
CA ALA A 374 -20.31 28.65 41.94
C ALA A 374 -19.48 27.38 42.22
N LEU A 375 -18.34 27.22 41.56
CA LEU A 375 -17.47 26.04 41.71
C LEU A 375 -16.61 26.12 42.99
N LEU A 376 -16.28 27.34 43.44
CA LEU A 376 -15.46 27.59 44.64
C LEU A 376 -16.23 27.45 45.96
N ALA A 377 -17.57 27.45 45.93
CA ALA A 377 -18.41 27.30 47.13
C ALA A 377 -18.60 25.84 47.58
N ALA A 378 -18.27 24.85 46.74
CA ALA A 378 -18.50 23.44 47.02
C ALA A 378 -17.34 22.70 47.71
N PHE A 379 -16.16 23.34 47.85
CA PHE A 379 -14.95 22.67 48.35
C PHE A 379 -14.11 23.56 49.29
N PRO A 380 -14.43 23.62 50.60
CA PRO A 380 -13.73 24.47 51.57
C PRO A 380 -12.27 24.08 51.85
N ARG A 381 -11.75 23.00 51.25
CA ARG A 381 -10.39 22.50 51.50
C ARG A 381 -9.35 22.90 50.43
N LEU A 382 -9.71 23.72 49.45
CA LEU A 382 -8.79 24.17 48.40
C LEU A 382 -8.15 25.55 48.66
N GLN A 383 -8.35 26.15 49.85
CA GLN A 383 -7.81 27.47 50.19
C GLN A 383 -6.41 27.48 50.83
N ALA A 384 -5.70 26.37 50.90
CA ALA A 384 -4.34 26.36 51.40
C ALA A 384 -3.49 25.42 50.55
N LEU A 385 -2.63 25.99 49.70
CA LEU A 385 -1.28 25.54 49.30
C LEU A 385 -0.76 26.44 48.15
N PRO A 386 0.46 27.00 48.24
CA PRO A 386 1.02 27.84 47.19
C PRO A 386 1.81 27.04 46.12
N ASP A 387 1.78 27.57 44.89
CA ASP A 387 2.69 27.37 43.75
C ASP A 387 3.08 25.94 43.33
N GLU A 388 2.23 25.28 42.52
CA GLU A 388 2.61 24.33 41.46
C GLU A 388 1.38 24.00 40.59
N LEU A 389 1.10 24.84 39.57
CA LEU A 389 -0.17 24.81 38.82
C LEU A 389 -0.10 24.21 37.40
N GLU A 390 1.00 23.53 37.03
CA GLU A 390 1.15 22.93 35.69
C GLU A 390 1.07 21.39 35.68
N VAL A 391 1.28 20.74 36.83
CA VAL A 391 1.29 19.26 36.95
C VAL A 391 -0.10 18.68 37.28
N TRP A 392 -1.00 19.48 37.86
CA TRP A 392 -2.35 19.02 38.24
C TRP A 392 -3.41 19.18 37.15
N GLY A 393 -3.22 20.11 36.20
CA GLY A 393 -4.17 20.35 35.10
C GLY A 393 -4.29 19.16 34.15
N THR A 394 -3.19 18.46 33.87
CA THR A 394 -3.17 17.27 33.01
C THR A 394 -3.73 16.03 33.70
N PHE A 395 -3.68 15.96 35.02
CA PHE A 395 -4.25 14.85 35.78
C PHE A 395 -5.78 14.98 35.91
N LEU A 396 -6.29 16.18 36.16
CA LEU A 396 -7.73 16.44 36.29
C LEU A 396 -8.47 16.28 34.94
N ASP A 397 -7.84 16.67 33.83
CA ASP A 397 -8.41 16.55 32.48
C ASP A 397 -8.54 15.08 32.04
N ARG A 398 -7.55 14.25 32.38
CA ARG A 398 -7.61 12.79 32.13
C ARG A 398 -8.62 12.07 33.02
N TYR A 399 -8.77 12.51 34.27
CA TYR A 399 -9.71 11.91 35.22
C TYR A 399 -11.17 12.25 34.89
N LEU A 400 -11.45 13.50 34.50
CA LEU A 400 -12.78 13.94 34.07
C LEU A 400 -13.19 13.34 32.71
N THR A 401 -12.25 13.18 31.78
CA THR A 401 -12.50 12.51 30.49
C THR A 401 -12.87 11.03 30.69
N ALA A 402 -12.22 10.34 31.63
CA ALA A 402 -12.54 8.95 31.97
C ALA A 402 -13.91 8.79 32.67
N LEU A 403 -14.31 9.77 33.52
CA LEU A 403 -15.62 9.80 34.17
C LEU A 403 -16.76 10.08 33.20
N ILE A 404 -16.56 10.97 32.22
CA ILE A 404 -17.55 11.28 31.18
C ILE A 404 -17.71 10.09 30.21
N ALA A 405 -16.62 9.41 29.85
CA ALA A 405 -16.67 8.21 29.02
C ALA A 405 -17.45 7.05 29.68
N ASN A 406 -17.36 6.91 31.01
CA ASN A 406 -18.12 5.91 31.78
C ASN A 406 -19.59 6.29 32.06
N ALA A 407 -19.92 7.59 31.99
CA ALA A 407 -21.29 8.07 32.14
C ALA A 407 -22.09 7.96 30.82
N ILE A 408 -21.41 8.05 29.67
CA ILE A 408 -22.04 7.95 28.34
C ILE A 408 -22.31 6.49 27.93
N SER A 409 -21.59 5.52 28.50
CA SER A 409 -21.80 4.08 28.24
C SER A 409 -22.98 3.44 28.99
N ASN A 410 -23.63 4.17 29.91
CA ASN A 410 -24.68 3.63 30.81
C ASN A 410 -26.11 4.16 30.58
N PHE A 411 -26.39 4.86 29.48
CA PHE A 411 -27.76 5.24 29.11
C PHE A 411 -28.22 4.47 27.86
N GLY A 412 -28.78 3.29 28.11
CA GLY A 412 -29.54 2.51 27.14
C GLY A 412 -30.90 3.15 26.83
N THR A 413 -31.31 3.05 25.56
CA THR A 413 -32.57 3.53 25.00
C THR A 413 -33.80 2.77 25.57
N PRO A 414 -34.96 3.43 25.76
CA PRO A 414 -36.17 2.78 26.29
C PRO A 414 -36.97 2.03 25.20
N PRO A 415 -37.74 0.97 25.55
CA PRO A 415 -38.52 0.19 24.58
C PRO A 415 -39.92 0.78 24.32
N SER A 416 -40.44 0.53 23.11
CA SER A 416 -41.81 0.85 22.65
C SER A 416 -42.68 -0.42 22.60
N PRO A 417 -44.02 -0.36 22.80
CA PRO A 417 -44.82 -1.48 23.27
C PRO A 417 -45.48 -2.37 22.19
N SER A 418 -45.54 -3.66 22.54
CA SER A 418 -46.45 -4.76 22.14
C SER A 418 -47.50 -4.56 21.01
N ARG A 419 -47.49 -5.47 20.03
CA ARG A 419 -48.71 -5.98 19.37
C ARG A 419 -48.63 -7.50 19.10
N ARG A 420 -49.80 -8.12 19.26
CA ARG A 420 -50.13 -9.55 19.43
C ARG A 420 -49.89 -10.41 18.18
N ARG A 421 -49.57 -11.70 18.37
CA ARG A 421 -49.86 -12.80 17.42
C ARG A 421 -51.24 -13.41 17.74
N PRO A 422 -51.88 -14.14 16.81
CA PRO A 422 -51.78 -15.61 16.91
C PRO A 422 -51.77 -16.35 15.55
N GLY A 423 -51.22 -17.57 15.57
CA GLY A 423 -51.29 -18.54 14.47
C GLY A 423 -50.22 -19.62 14.57
N GLN A 424 -50.47 -20.65 15.41
CA GLN A 424 -49.71 -21.91 15.49
C GLN A 424 -49.97 -22.78 14.25
N VAL A 425 -48.94 -23.48 13.73
CA VAL A 425 -48.90 -24.95 13.57
C VAL A 425 -47.42 -25.41 13.58
N SER A 426 -47.18 -26.51 14.30
CA SER A 426 -45.97 -27.32 14.52
C SER A 426 -45.34 -27.90 13.23
N ALA A 427 -44.13 -28.48 13.15
CA ALA A 427 -43.32 -29.20 14.13
C ALA A 427 -41.84 -29.33 13.66
N GLN A 428 -40.94 -29.45 14.65
CA GLN A 428 -39.76 -30.33 14.73
C GLN A 428 -38.58 -30.20 13.73
N ASN A 429 -37.46 -29.62 14.18
CA ASN A 429 -36.29 -30.33 14.73
C ASN A 429 -35.06 -29.40 14.75
N GLY A 430 -34.31 -29.37 15.86
CA GLY A 430 -33.00 -28.71 15.93
C GLY A 430 -32.69 -28.13 17.31
N SER A 431 -31.83 -28.84 18.04
CA SER A 431 -31.27 -28.59 19.38
C SER A 431 -30.67 -27.20 19.66
N GLU A 432 -30.99 -26.63 20.82
CA GLU A 432 -30.11 -25.76 21.63
C GLU A 432 -29.00 -26.65 22.28
N THR A 433 -27.80 -26.22 22.69
CA THR A 433 -27.38 -24.99 23.38
C THR A 433 -25.85 -24.80 23.22
N LEU A 434 -25.42 -23.54 23.32
CA LEU A 434 -24.05 -23.00 23.36
C LEU A 434 -23.08 -23.67 24.38
N ILE A 435 -21.76 -23.52 24.16
CA ILE A 435 -20.81 -22.69 24.97
C ILE A 435 -19.33 -23.16 24.84
N ARG A 436 -18.49 -22.21 24.36
CA ARG A 436 -17.07 -21.89 24.62
C ARG A 436 -15.90 -22.85 24.28
N ASN A 437 -14.97 -22.26 23.51
CA ASN A 437 -13.53 -22.56 23.40
C ASN A 437 -12.86 -22.77 24.78
N PRO A 438 -12.00 -23.79 24.94
CA PRO A 438 -11.01 -23.82 26.00
C PRO A 438 -9.70 -23.15 25.56
N GLN A 439 -9.22 -22.22 26.39
CA GLN A 439 -7.83 -21.76 26.41
C GLN A 439 -6.94 -22.86 27.02
N PRO A 440 -5.67 -23.03 26.58
CA PRO A 440 -4.75 -23.91 27.27
C PRO A 440 -4.19 -23.23 28.52
N LEU A 441 -4.65 -23.70 29.69
CA LEU A 441 -4.01 -23.50 30.98
C LEU A 441 -2.72 -24.33 31.02
N GLY A 442 -1.57 -23.67 31.08
CA GLY A 442 -0.28 -24.31 31.38
C GLY A 442 -0.23 -24.71 32.85
N ILE A 443 -0.10 -26.01 33.11
CA ILE A 443 0.17 -26.58 34.44
C ILE A 443 1.59 -27.16 34.38
N PRO A 444 2.54 -26.74 35.23
CA PRO A 444 3.85 -27.36 35.30
C PRO A 444 3.78 -28.69 36.07
N PHE A 445 4.42 -29.74 35.54
CA PHE A 445 4.66 -30.99 36.24
C PHE A 445 6.01 -30.92 36.96
N HIS A 446 6.01 -31.17 38.28
CA HIS A 446 7.20 -31.43 39.09
C HIS A 446 7.27 -32.93 39.43
N ASP A 447 8.45 -33.51 39.43
CA ASP A 447 8.70 -34.79 40.11
C ASP A 447 8.99 -34.56 41.60
N ASN A 448 8.94 -35.64 42.39
CA ASN A 448 8.96 -35.58 43.85
C ASN A 448 10.28 -35.12 44.49
N GLN A 449 11.25 -34.58 43.73
CA GLN A 449 12.46 -33.95 44.27
C GLN A 449 12.92 -32.66 43.57
N GLY A 450 12.08 -32.03 42.73
CA GLY A 450 12.16 -30.58 42.47
C GLY A 450 13.46 -30.03 41.86
N THR A 451 14.06 -30.70 40.85
CA THR A 451 15.23 -30.15 40.12
C THR A 451 15.01 -30.08 38.59
N LEU A 452 15.42 -28.98 37.96
CA LEU A 452 15.33 -28.70 36.52
C LEU A 452 16.37 -29.52 35.73
N LEU A 453 15.94 -30.42 34.84
CA LEU A 453 16.84 -31.18 33.96
C LEU A 453 17.09 -30.44 32.63
N SER A 454 18.36 -30.15 32.39
CA SER A 454 18.93 -29.66 31.14
C SER A 454 18.87 -30.72 30.04
N SER A 455 18.75 -30.26 28.80
CA SER A 455 18.77 -31.03 27.55
C SER A 455 20.02 -31.91 27.35
N MET A 456 19.83 -33.16 26.92
CA MET A 456 20.57 -33.80 25.81
C MET A 456 19.98 -35.17 25.40
N ALA A 457 19.63 -35.25 24.09
CA ALA A 457 19.82 -36.35 23.10
C ALA A 457 19.18 -37.75 23.37
N LEU A 458 18.42 -38.41 22.46
CA LEU A 458 18.73 -39.04 21.13
C LEU A 458 17.48 -39.89 20.72
N PRO A 459 17.42 -40.70 19.63
CA PRO A 459 17.98 -40.64 18.25
C PRO A 459 16.92 -40.93 17.16
N ILE A 460 17.16 -40.58 15.88
CA ILE A 460 16.59 -41.32 14.74
C ILE A 460 17.68 -41.69 13.72
N VAL A 461 17.98 -42.99 13.77
CA VAL A 461 18.49 -43.93 12.77
C VAL A 461 18.84 -43.41 11.37
N LEU A 462 20.13 -43.44 11.05
CA LEU A 462 20.70 -43.57 9.71
C LEU A 462 20.89 -45.06 9.40
N VAL A 463 20.35 -45.55 8.28
CA VAL A 463 20.77 -46.82 7.68
C VAL A 463 21.68 -46.49 6.51
N GLY A 464 22.96 -46.81 6.64
CA GLY A 464 23.93 -46.79 5.57
C GLY A 464 24.11 -48.18 4.96
N TYR A 465 24.41 -48.21 3.66
CA TYR A 465 25.15 -49.29 3.03
C TYR A 465 26.30 -48.65 2.23
N GLY A 466 27.53 -48.89 2.67
CA GLY A 466 28.70 -48.93 1.78
C GLY A 466 28.95 -50.39 1.34
N PRO A 467 30.09 -50.74 0.69
CA PRO A 467 31.31 -49.94 0.49
C PRO A 467 31.92 -50.04 -0.92
N LEU A 468 32.92 -49.19 -1.23
CA LEU A 468 34.27 -49.56 -1.73
C LEU A 468 35.02 -48.33 -2.25
N ALA A 469 36.16 -48.04 -1.62
CA ALA A 469 37.25 -47.24 -2.19
C ALA A 469 38.16 -48.15 -3.05
N PRO A 470 39.04 -47.60 -3.90
CA PRO A 470 40.35 -47.20 -3.36
C PRO A 470 40.93 -45.88 -3.94
N LEU A 471 41.72 -45.25 -3.06
CA LEU A 471 42.97 -44.50 -3.25
C LEU A 471 43.48 -44.28 -4.68
N LEU A 472 43.86 -43.04 -5.01
CA LEU A 472 45.22 -42.67 -5.46
C LEU A 472 45.41 -41.14 -5.51
N SER A 473 46.67 -40.76 -5.56
CA SER A 473 47.28 -39.52 -5.08
C SER A 473 47.59 -38.46 -6.14
N SER A 474 47.74 -37.22 -5.66
CA SER A 474 48.74 -36.20 -6.06
C SER A 474 48.77 -35.58 -7.47
N ARG A 475 49.03 -34.25 -7.44
CA ARG A 475 49.70 -33.34 -8.40
C ARG A 475 48.85 -32.47 -9.33
N GLU A 476 49.06 -31.16 -9.11
CA GLU A 476 49.38 -30.07 -10.03
C GLU A 476 48.94 -30.11 -11.52
N ASN A 477 48.46 -28.93 -11.91
CA ASN A 477 48.57 -28.21 -13.17
C ASN A 477 47.56 -28.41 -14.32
N ASP A 478 47.06 -27.22 -14.72
CA ASP A 478 46.74 -26.69 -16.03
C ASP A 478 45.51 -27.16 -16.82
N ASP A 479 44.73 -26.13 -17.18
CA ASP A 479 43.93 -25.92 -18.38
C ASP A 479 43.64 -27.14 -19.28
N HIS A 480 42.35 -27.47 -19.44
CA HIS A 480 41.67 -27.35 -20.74
C HIS A 480 40.21 -27.83 -20.66
N HIS A 481 39.36 -27.16 -21.44
CA HIS A 481 37.99 -27.54 -21.73
C HIS A 481 37.84 -29.01 -22.16
N SER A 482 36.82 -29.70 -21.62
CA SER A 482 36.26 -30.90 -22.24
C SER A 482 34.79 -31.06 -21.84
N PHE A 483 33.91 -30.99 -22.84
CA PHE A 483 32.51 -31.38 -22.75
C PHE A 483 32.41 -32.91 -22.77
N LEU A 484 31.73 -33.51 -21.79
CA LEU A 484 31.34 -34.93 -21.80
C LEU A 484 29.84 -35.02 -22.11
N GLN A 485 29.54 -35.57 -23.28
CA GLN A 485 28.19 -35.84 -23.79
C GLN A 485 27.89 -37.32 -23.54
N PHE A 486 26.85 -37.64 -22.76
CA PHE A 486 26.34 -39.00 -22.63
C PHE A 486 25.01 -39.11 -23.40
N SER A 487 24.99 -39.98 -24.42
CA SER A 487 23.79 -40.42 -25.14
C SER A 487 23.35 -41.78 -24.61
N GLY A 488 22.09 -41.88 -24.18
CA GLY A 488 21.45 -43.13 -23.81
C GLY A 488 20.04 -43.18 -24.40
N GLN A 489 19.84 -44.04 -25.39
CA GLN A 489 18.54 -44.35 -25.99
C GLN A 489 17.73 -45.25 -25.05
N PHE A 490 16.45 -44.94 -24.83
CA PHE A 490 15.49 -45.86 -24.22
C PHE A 490 14.53 -46.41 -25.27
N HIS A 491 14.48 -47.74 -25.37
CA HIS A 491 13.47 -48.51 -26.08
C HIS A 491 12.23 -48.64 -25.18
N VAL A 492 11.04 -48.39 -25.73
CA VAL A 492 9.76 -48.62 -25.03
C VAL A 492 9.12 -49.86 -25.64
N ASP A 493 8.95 -50.89 -24.82
CA ASP A 493 8.17 -52.08 -25.16
C ASP A 493 6.78 -51.96 -24.52
N THR A 494 5.74 -52.03 -25.35
CA THR A 494 4.34 -51.88 -24.95
C THR A 494 3.70 -53.26 -24.87
N ASN A 495 3.33 -53.72 -23.67
CA ASN A 495 2.21 -54.67 -23.48
C ASN A 495 1.94 -54.93 -22.00
N THR A 496 0.80 -54.46 -21.47
CA THR A 496 -0.32 -55.25 -20.89
C THR A 496 -1.20 -54.41 -19.95
N CYS A 497 -2.49 -54.38 -20.28
CA CYS A 497 -3.61 -53.97 -19.41
C CYS A 497 -3.79 -54.94 -18.23
N ASP A 498 -4.16 -54.46 -17.04
CA ASP A 498 -5.53 -54.64 -16.51
C ASP A 498 -5.79 -53.96 -15.14
N ARG A 499 -6.99 -53.36 -15.04
CA ARG A 499 -7.90 -53.18 -13.88
C ARG A 499 -7.52 -52.39 -12.60
N LYS A 500 -8.34 -51.33 -12.42
CA LYS A 500 -9.06 -50.85 -11.21
C LYS A 500 -8.24 -50.48 -9.96
N TYR A 501 -8.20 -49.18 -9.63
CA TYR A 501 -8.85 -48.57 -8.45
C TYR A 501 -8.63 -47.04 -8.51
N SER A 502 -9.69 -46.26 -8.34
CA SER A 502 -9.64 -44.79 -8.28
C SER A 502 -9.62 -44.32 -6.83
N VAL A 503 -8.51 -43.74 -6.37
CA VAL A 503 -8.50 -42.78 -5.26
C VAL A 503 -7.45 -41.71 -5.54
N ARG A 504 -7.87 -40.45 -5.40
CA ARG A 504 -7.05 -39.23 -5.55
C ARG A 504 -5.84 -39.27 -4.61
N CYS A 505 -4.65 -39.10 -5.18
CA CYS A 505 -3.49 -38.55 -4.48
C CYS A 505 -2.96 -37.35 -5.26
N GLN A 506 -2.64 -36.30 -4.52
CA GLN A 506 -1.98 -35.08 -4.98
C GLN A 506 -0.55 -35.40 -5.45
N GLU A 507 -0.22 -35.03 -6.69
CA GLU A 507 1.15 -34.83 -7.18
C GLU A 507 1.41 -33.29 -7.12
N PHE A 508 2.50 -32.69 -6.65
CA PHE A 508 3.93 -33.04 -6.60
C PHE A 508 4.55 -33.50 -7.92
N SER A 509 4.83 -32.53 -8.80
CA SER A 509 5.99 -32.49 -9.71
C SER A 509 6.03 -31.09 -10.34
N SER A 510 7.02 -30.23 -10.07
CA SER A 510 8.41 -30.25 -10.57
C SER A 510 8.54 -29.90 -12.06
N PHE A 511 9.16 -28.74 -12.28
CA PHE A 511 10.01 -28.30 -13.40
C PHE A 511 9.94 -29.03 -14.76
N VAL A 512 9.61 -28.26 -15.80
CA VAL A 512 10.01 -28.51 -17.19
C VAL A 512 10.77 -27.28 -17.72
N LEU A 513 12.04 -27.50 -18.07
CA LEU A 513 12.89 -26.64 -18.89
C LEU A 513 12.53 -26.87 -20.37
N CYS A 514 12.17 -25.81 -21.10
CA CYS A 514 12.18 -25.81 -22.57
C CYS A 514 13.37 -24.98 -23.05
N ALA A 515 14.34 -25.67 -23.65
CA ALA A 515 15.40 -25.10 -24.44
C ALA A 515 15.00 -25.08 -25.93
N GLY A 516 15.30 -23.97 -26.60
CA GLY A 516 15.27 -23.78 -28.05
C GLY A 516 15.56 -22.29 -28.29
N GLY A 517 16.60 -21.85 -28.98
CA GLY A 517 17.42 -22.43 -30.03
C GLY A 517 17.62 -21.28 -31.02
N ILE A 518 18.71 -20.52 -30.86
CA ILE A 518 19.10 -19.42 -31.77
C ILE A 518 20.03 -19.99 -32.83
N PRO A 519 19.84 -19.69 -34.14
CA PRO A 519 20.92 -19.73 -35.09
C PRO A 519 21.53 -18.32 -35.28
N ARG A 520 22.84 -18.21 -35.03
CA ARG A 520 23.71 -17.14 -35.56
C ARG A 520 24.17 -17.53 -36.96
N LEU A 521 24.11 -16.59 -37.89
CA LEU A 521 25.00 -16.43 -39.06
C LEU A 521 25.19 -14.91 -39.20
N ALA A 522 26.36 -14.39 -38.79
CA ALA A 522 27.46 -13.92 -39.66
C ALA A 522 27.06 -12.62 -40.41
N ALA A 523 27.75 -11.48 -40.26
CA ALA A 523 29.13 -11.18 -39.91
C ALA A 523 29.25 -9.93 -39.00
#